data_AF-A8H0H4-F1
#
_entry.id   AF-A8H0H4-F1
#
_cell.length_a   1.000
_cell.length_b   1.000
_cell.length_c   1.000
_cell.angle_alpha   90.00
_cell.angle_beta   90.00
_cell.angle_gamma   90.00
#
_symmetry.space_group_name_H-M   'P 1'
#
loop_
_entity.id
_entity.type
_entity.pdbx_description
1 polymer ?
#
loop_
_entity_poly.entity_id
_entity_poly.type
_entity_poly.pdbx_seq_one_letter_code
_entity_poly.pdbx_strand_id
1 'polypeptide(L)'
;MSNSVDSLWHYYKQTEFLFSQTLSAQLSFAIITAYNPKGEVLSPCQNGLLDRKLQHEIHQLGLPYRSMVGASQDGRHMEKSWAVSTDKHSAIQLGRLFNQNAIYTQTTSICRIQHVEK
;
A
#
# COMPACT_ATOMS: atom_id res chain seq x y z
N MET A 1 -3.67 24.10 -14.14
CA MET A 1 -2.43 23.32 -13.92
C MET A 1 -1.96 23.57 -12.50
N SER A 2 -2.55 22.89 -11.50
CA SER A 2 -2.20 22.91 -10.06
C SER A 2 -3.36 22.23 -9.32
N ASN A 3 -3.47 20.91 -9.39
CA ASN A 3 -4.48 20.14 -8.64
C ASN A 3 -4.11 18.64 -8.48
N SER A 4 -2.97 18.19 -9.01
CA SER A 4 -2.61 16.76 -9.03
C SER A 4 -2.21 16.22 -7.65
N VAL A 5 -1.43 16.97 -6.88
CA VAL A 5 -0.97 16.53 -5.54
C VAL A 5 -2.12 16.54 -4.52
N ASP A 6 -2.93 17.60 -4.50
CA ASP A 6 -4.07 17.70 -3.58
C ASP A 6 -5.15 16.64 -3.87
N SER A 7 -5.40 16.36 -5.17
CA SER A 7 -6.33 15.30 -5.57
C SER A 7 -5.81 13.91 -5.20
N LEU A 8 -4.51 13.62 -5.41
CA LEU A 8 -3.91 12.36 -4.98
C LEU A 8 -3.98 12.17 -3.46
N TRP A 9 -3.65 13.22 -2.71
CA TRP A 9 -3.74 13.19 -1.24
C TRP A 9 -5.17 12.98 -0.75
N HIS A 10 -6.17 13.53 -1.45
CA HIS A 10 -7.58 13.28 -1.16
C HIS A 10 -7.95 11.80 -1.35
N TYR A 11 -7.54 11.18 -2.46
CA TYR A 11 -7.79 9.75 -2.72
C TYR A 11 -7.11 8.84 -1.69
N TYR A 12 -5.88 9.16 -1.30
CA TYR A 12 -5.19 8.35 -0.29
C TYR A 12 -5.93 8.33 1.06
N LYS A 13 -6.50 9.47 1.47
CA LYS A 13 -7.27 9.56 2.74
C LYS A 13 -8.59 8.82 2.71
N GLN A 14 -9.17 8.63 1.52
CA GLN A 14 -10.46 7.94 1.34
C GLN A 14 -10.30 6.45 1.03
N THR A 15 -9.06 5.95 0.98
CA THR A 15 -8.81 4.54 0.75
C THR A 15 -9.20 3.73 1.98
N GLU A 16 -10.09 2.77 1.79
CA GLU A 16 -10.48 1.79 2.78
C GLU A 16 -9.75 0.47 2.54
N PHE A 17 -9.42 -0.22 3.62
CA PHE A 17 -8.67 -1.46 3.58
C PHE A 17 -9.54 -2.62 3.99
N LEU A 18 -9.81 -3.51 3.04
CA LEU A 18 -10.67 -4.66 3.23
C LEU A 18 -9.83 -5.86 3.66
N PHE A 19 -10.13 -6.37 4.86
CA PHE A 19 -9.51 -7.56 5.43
C PHE A 19 -10.46 -8.74 5.35
N SER A 20 -9.96 -9.92 4.95
CA SER A 20 -10.73 -11.16 5.05
C SER A 20 -10.81 -11.72 6.48
N GLN A 21 -9.92 -11.27 7.37
CA GLN A 21 -9.82 -11.70 8.77
C GLN A 21 -9.33 -10.54 9.64
N THR A 22 -9.80 -10.49 10.89
CA THR A 22 -9.37 -9.47 11.86
C THR A 22 -7.87 -9.58 12.11
N LEU A 23 -7.16 -8.46 11.97
CA LEU A 23 -5.77 -8.33 12.43
C LEU A 23 -5.76 -8.00 13.92
N SER A 24 -4.78 -8.53 14.66
CA SER A 24 -4.62 -8.12 16.07
C SER A 24 -4.34 -6.62 16.15
N ALA A 25 -5.06 -5.93 17.04
CA ALA A 25 -4.89 -4.51 17.31
C ALA A 25 -3.49 -4.16 17.86
N GLN A 26 -2.74 -5.16 18.33
CA GLN A 26 -1.39 -4.99 18.89
C GLN A 26 -0.29 -5.08 17.82
N LEU A 27 -0.61 -5.46 16.58
CA LEU A 27 0.37 -5.58 15.51
C LEU A 27 0.61 -4.23 14.83
N SER A 28 1.87 -3.83 14.76
CA SER A 28 2.31 -2.78 13.85
C SER A 28 2.63 -3.39 12.50
N PHE A 29 2.08 -2.79 11.45
CA PHE A 29 2.29 -3.23 10.08
C PHE A 29 2.22 -2.03 9.12
N ALA A 30 2.81 -2.21 7.95
CA ALA A 30 2.67 -1.28 6.83
C ALA A 30 1.82 -1.93 5.73
N ILE A 31 1.04 -1.11 5.03
CA ILE A 31 0.30 -1.52 3.85
C ILE A 31 1.00 -0.95 2.62
N ILE A 32 1.35 -1.85 1.72
CA ILE A 32 2.14 -1.55 0.52
C ILE A 32 1.42 -2.19 -0.68
N THR A 33 1.29 -1.43 -1.76
CA THR A 33 0.86 -1.93 -3.07
C THR A 33 1.96 -1.74 -4.10
N ALA A 34 1.89 -2.52 -5.18
CA ALA A 34 2.71 -2.31 -6.37
C ALA A 34 1.88 -1.83 -7.55
N TYR A 35 0.57 -1.61 -7.35
CA TYR A 35 -0.32 -1.14 -8.40
C TYR A 35 -0.03 0.30 -8.74
N ASN A 36 -0.27 0.64 -10.00
CA ASN A 36 -0.26 2.00 -10.54
C ASN A 36 0.89 2.86 -10.00
N PRO A 37 2.16 2.43 -10.17
CA PRO A 37 3.33 3.15 -9.66
C PRO A 37 3.31 4.61 -10.12
N LYS A 38 3.67 5.52 -9.20
CA LYS A 38 3.58 6.98 -9.37
C LYS A 38 2.17 7.51 -9.68
N GLY A 39 1.13 6.70 -9.55
CA GLY A 39 -0.25 7.03 -9.93
C GLY A 39 -0.55 6.82 -11.42
N GLU A 40 0.34 6.17 -12.17
CA GLU A 40 0.11 5.85 -13.58
C GLU A 40 -0.79 4.61 -13.70
N VAL A 41 -1.94 4.74 -14.36
CA VAL A 41 -2.88 3.62 -14.52
C VAL A 41 -2.28 2.59 -15.48
N LEU A 42 -2.01 1.40 -14.96
CA LEU A 42 -1.49 0.27 -15.73
C LEU A 42 -2.59 -0.75 -16.06
N SER A 43 -2.32 -1.61 -17.04
CA SER A 43 -3.19 -2.75 -17.33
C SER A 43 -3.20 -3.77 -16.17
N PRO A 44 -4.28 -4.58 -16.04
CA PRO A 44 -4.34 -5.62 -15.00
C PRO A 44 -3.16 -6.61 -15.03
N CYS A 45 -2.66 -6.94 -16.23
CA CYS A 45 -1.52 -7.85 -16.38
C CYS A 45 -0.22 -7.22 -15.85
N GLN A 46 0.04 -5.96 -16.16
CA GLN A 46 1.21 -5.23 -15.65
C GLN A 46 1.17 -5.10 -14.13
N ASN A 47 0.03 -4.70 -13.58
CA ASN A 47 -0.17 -4.62 -12.13
C ASN A 47 0.01 -6.00 -11.46
N GLY A 48 -0.49 -7.08 -12.08
CA GLY A 48 -0.29 -8.45 -11.58
C GLY A 48 1.15 -8.97 -11.65
N LEU A 49 1.99 -8.45 -12.56
CA LEU A 49 3.43 -8.73 -12.57
C LEU A 49 4.16 -7.99 -11.44
N LEU A 50 3.82 -6.72 -11.23
CA LEU A 50 4.38 -5.90 -10.15
C LEU A 50 4.00 -6.43 -8.77
N ASP A 51 2.76 -6.85 -8.57
CA ASP A 51 2.29 -7.47 -7.33
C ASP A 51 3.04 -8.75 -6.99
N ARG A 52 3.26 -9.64 -7.98
CA ARG A 52 4.06 -10.86 -7.76
C ARG A 52 5.50 -10.55 -7.39
N LYS A 53 6.08 -9.51 -7.99
CA LYS A 53 7.41 -9.04 -7.62
C LYS A 53 7.43 -8.50 -6.19
N LEU A 54 6.45 -7.68 -5.80
CA LEU A 54 6.33 -7.17 -4.43
C LEU A 54 6.16 -8.31 -3.43
N GLN A 55 5.31 -9.28 -3.72
CA GLN A 55 5.15 -10.45 -2.87
C GLN A 55 6.47 -11.21 -2.70
N HIS A 56 7.26 -11.36 -3.76
CA HIS A 56 8.58 -11.98 -3.67
C HIS A 56 9.52 -11.19 -2.75
N GLU A 57 9.61 -9.87 -2.91
CA GLU A 57 10.44 -9.02 -2.04
C GLU A 57 10.01 -9.10 -0.57
N ILE A 58 8.70 -9.05 -0.30
CA ILE A 58 8.15 -9.20 1.06
C ILE A 58 8.49 -10.58 1.63
N HIS A 59 8.38 -11.65 0.81
CA HIS A 59 8.74 -13.00 1.24
C HIS A 59 10.21 -13.12 1.62
N GLN A 60 11.12 -12.44 0.91
CA GLN A 60 12.56 -12.45 1.24
C GLN A 60 12.87 -11.79 2.60
N LEU A 61 12.00 -10.90 3.10
CA LEU A 61 12.18 -10.31 4.43
C LEU A 61 11.98 -11.30 5.58
N GLY A 62 11.33 -12.45 5.33
CA GLY A 62 11.03 -13.45 6.36
C GLY A 62 10.04 -12.97 7.44
N LEU A 63 9.31 -11.88 7.17
CA LEU A 63 8.36 -11.27 8.10
C LEU A 63 6.94 -11.78 7.83
N PRO A 64 6.05 -11.82 8.85
CA PRO A 64 4.64 -12.10 8.64
C PRO A 64 3.99 -11.05 7.72
N TYR A 65 3.22 -11.51 6.73
CA TYR A 65 2.46 -10.65 5.84
C TYR A 65 1.11 -11.27 5.45
N ARG A 66 0.16 -10.42 5.02
CA ARG A 66 -1.18 -10.85 4.57
C ARG A 66 -1.65 -10.03 3.37
N SER A 67 -2.34 -10.70 2.45
CA SER A 67 -3.00 -10.05 1.31
C SER A 67 -4.21 -9.25 1.79
N MET A 68 -4.45 -8.13 1.13
CA MET A 68 -5.61 -7.27 1.35
C MET A 68 -5.94 -6.47 0.08
N VAL A 69 -7.04 -5.73 0.12
CA VAL A 69 -7.44 -4.84 -0.97
C VAL A 69 -7.57 -3.41 -0.43
N GLY A 70 -6.88 -2.47 -1.07
CA GLY A 70 -7.15 -1.04 -0.92
C GLY A 70 -8.25 -0.66 -1.91
N ALA A 71 -9.34 -0.06 -1.43
CA ALA A 71 -10.47 0.31 -2.25
C ALA A 71 -10.90 1.76 -2.01
N SER A 72 -11.43 2.41 -3.05
CA SER A 72 -12.19 3.64 -2.85
C SER A 72 -13.52 3.35 -2.17
N GLN A 73 -14.09 4.33 -1.47
CA GLN A 73 -15.37 4.19 -0.76
C GLN A 73 -16.53 3.78 -1.68
N ASP A 74 -16.49 4.17 -2.96
CA ASP A 74 -17.49 3.79 -3.97
C ASP A 74 -17.20 2.41 -4.63
N GLY A 75 -16.11 1.74 -4.24
CA GLY A 75 -15.69 0.43 -4.73
C GLY A 75 -15.21 0.40 -6.19
N ARG A 76 -15.14 1.55 -6.87
CA ARG A 76 -14.74 1.60 -8.29
C ARG A 76 -13.24 1.40 -8.50
N HIS A 77 -12.45 1.81 -7.53
CA HIS A 77 -11.01 1.58 -7.51
C HIS A 77 -10.71 0.49 -6.50
N MET A 78 -10.03 -0.57 -6.94
CA MET A 78 -9.60 -1.68 -6.08
C MET A 78 -8.20 -2.11 -6.50
N GLU A 79 -7.29 -2.10 -5.54
CA GLU A 79 -5.90 -2.48 -5.74
C GLU A 79 -5.51 -3.56 -4.74
N LYS A 80 -4.81 -4.58 -5.24
CA LYS A 80 -4.23 -5.59 -4.37
C LYS A 80 -3.07 -4.96 -3.60
N SER A 81 -3.02 -5.25 -2.30
CA SER A 81 -2.05 -4.72 -1.35
C SER A 81 -1.63 -5.78 -0.36
N TRP A 82 -0.58 -5.49 0.40
CA TRP A 82 -0.03 -6.37 1.42
C TRP A 82 0.14 -5.64 2.74
N ALA A 83 -0.43 -6.19 3.82
CA ALA A 83 -0.09 -5.82 5.19
C ALA A 83 1.16 -6.60 5.62
N VAL A 84 2.27 -5.90 5.89
CA VAL A 84 3.56 -6.49 6.24
C VAL A 84 3.93 -6.06 7.65
N SER A 85 4.26 -7.02 8.53
CA SER A 85 4.72 -6.73 9.89
C SER A 85 6.17 -6.25 9.87
N THR A 86 6.35 -4.98 9.52
CA THR A 86 7.65 -4.35 9.31
C THR A 86 7.70 -2.97 9.98
N ASP A 87 8.91 -2.48 10.24
CA ASP A 87 9.12 -1.11 10.68
C ASP A 87 8.92 -0.11 9.53
N LYS A 88 8.77 1.16 9.91
CA LYS A 88 8.53 2.28 8.98
C LYS A 88 9.63 2.43 7.93
N HIS A 89 10.90 2.29 8.31
CA HIS A 89 12.01 2.52 7.39
C HIS A 89 12.01 1.47 6.27
N SER A 90 11.90 0.19 6.65
CA SER A 90 11.78 -0.92 5.70
C SER A 90 10.54 -0.78 4.79
N ALA A 91 9.42 -0.32 5.33
CA ALA A 91 8.22 -0.04 4.53
C ALA A 91 8.43 1.05 3.49
N ILE A 92 9.13 2.15 3.85
CA ILE A 92 9.46 3.23 2.91
C ILE A 92 10.38 2.71 1.80
N GLN A 93 11.37 1.87 2.15
CA GLN A 93 12.26 1.27 1.14
C GLN A 93 11.50 0.40 0.14
N LEU A 94 10.55 -0.43 0.60
CA LEU A 94 9.67 -1.18 -0.29
C LEU A 94 8.82 -0.24 -1.15
N GLY A 95 8.22 0.81 -0.56
CA GLY A 95 7.47 1.82 -1.32
C GLY A 95 8.30 2.45 -2.45
N ARG A 96 9.56 2.81 -2.16
CA ARG A 96 10.50 3.35 -3.16
C ARG A 96 10.81 2.34 -4.27
N LEU A 97 11.07 1.09 -3.90
CA LEU A 97 11.38 0.01 -4.84
C LEU A 97 10.26 -0.19 -5.88
N PHE A 98 9.01 0.03 -5.47
CA PHE A 98 7.83 -0.08 -6.32
C PHE A 98 7.28 1.27 -6.80
N ASN A 99 8.07 2.35 -6.68
CA ASN A 99 7.72 3.70 -7.10
C ASN A 99 6.35 4.18 -6.58
N GLN A 100 6.00 3.82 -5.35
CA GLN A 100 4.78 4.28 -4.71
C GLN A 100 4.97 5.72 -4.23
N ASN A 101 3.93 6.54 -4.38
CA ASN A 101 3.93 7.91 -3.86
C ASN A 101 3.72 7.95 -2.34
N ALA A 102 3.04 6.96 -1.78
CA ALA A 102 2.74 6.86 -0.36
C ALA A 102 2.64 5.41 0.09
N ILE A 103 2.82 5.20 1.39
CA ILE A 103 2.52 3.95 2.09
C ILE A 103 1.62 4.24 3.30
N TYR A 104 0.96 3.21 3.82
CA TYR A 104 0.17 3.33 5.04
C TYR A 104 0.87 2.58 6.18
N THR A 105 0.92 3.16 7.36
CA THR A 105 1.53 2.54 8.55
C THR A 105 0.52 2.53 9.69
N GLN A 106 0.28 1.36 10.28
CA GLN A 106 -0.56 1.18 11.46
C GLN A 106 0.32 1.11 12.71
N THR A 107 0.03 1.94 13.71
CA THR A 107 0.64 1.82 15.05
C THR A 107 -0.44 2.09 16.09
N THR A 108 -0.83 1.05 16.85
CA THR A 108 -1.78 1.17 17.98
C THR A 108 -3.05 1.95 17.63
N SER A 109 -3.92 1.31 16.84
CA SER A 109 -5.25 1.79 16.41
C SER A 109 -5.30 2.95 15.40
N ILE A 110 -4.19 3.60 15.07
CA ILE A 110 -4.16 4.70 14.08
C ILE A 110 -3.44 4.27 12.81
N CYS A 111 -4.12 4.40 11.67
CA CYS A 111 -3.52 4.26 10.34
C CYS A 111 -3.04 5.62 9.86
N ARG A 112 -1.77 5.73 9.50
CA ARG A 112 -1.16 6.97 8.99
C ARG A 112 -0.70 6.78 7.56
N ILE A 113 -0.97 7.77 6.74
CA ILE A 113 -0.46 7.86 5.36
C ILE A 113 0.89 8.57 5.42
N GLN A 114 1.89 8.00 4.78
CA GLN A 114 3.24 8.54 4.71
C GLN A 114 3.66 8.70 3.26
N HIS A 115 4.06 9.90 2.90
CA HIS A 115 4.65 10.15 1.59
C HIS A 115 6.01 9.45 1.49
N VAL A 116 6.27 8.83 0.35
CA VAL A 116 7.54 8.20 0.03
C VAL A 116 8.38 9.22 -0.73
N GLU A 117 9.17 10.02 0.00
CA GLU A 117 10.13 10.94 -0.63
C GLU A 117 11.22 10.13 -1.35
N LYS A 118 11.72 10.62 -2.49
CA LYS A 118 12.82 9.97 -3.23
C LYS A 118 14.12 10.01 -2.44
#